data_AF-A0A9E5R5D8-F1
#
_entry.id   AF-A0A9E5R5D8-F1
#
_cell.length_a   1.000
_cell.length_b   1.000
_cell.length_c   1.000
_cell.angle_alpha   90.00
_cell.angle_beta   90.00
_cell.angle_gamma   90.00
#
_symmetry.space_group_name_H-M   'P 1'
#
loop_
_entity.id
_entity.type
_entity.pdbx_description
1 polymer ?
#
loop_
_entity_poly.entity_id
_entity_poly.type
_entity_poly.pdbx_seq_one_letter_code
_entity_poly.pdbx_strand_id
1 'polypeptide(L)'
;MSLATFLLGLPVVETRQLPRGALFIHPDGSLYEVIDSGQGGEHRARRWRHPQPQEVALDPDSHLARRLPVVARARHLLPYPSRDALLENQAALLFTFRREQSALDAAQLDVALCGYGSGVYVRKNERYPCFEATNGALVFRQYFFLETNQGVRTRLPDIKHGLGYPLRSHLDGPLAWRLLPSWEDSPFYDLSQTVAMQPIELGSAAETHPNLSSVRDDDTLPSHPEAGDKPAH
;
A
#
# COMPACT_ATOMS: atom_id res chain seq x y z
N MET A 1 -10.86 -13.21 10.63
CA MET A 1 -11.03 -12.56 9.31
C MET A 1 -10.01 -13.14 8.34
N SER A 2 -10.33 -13.27 7.05
CA SER A 2 -9.39 -13.78 6.03
C SER A 2 -8.58 -12.64 5.40
N LEU A 3 -7.49 -12.98 4.69
CA LEU A 3 -6.71 -11.99 3.95
C LEU A 3 -7.50 -11.37 2.79
N ALA A 4 -8.33 -12.16 2.10
CA ALA A 4 -9.21 -11.65 1.04
C ALA A 4 -10.24 -10.64 1.59
N THR A 5 -10.89 -10.93 2.71
CA THR A 5 -11.83 -9.97 3.36
C THR A 5 -11.12 -8.70 3.82
N PHE A 6 -9.89 -8.82 4.36
CA PHE A 6 -9.06 -7.66 4.71
C PHE A 6 -8.75 -6.78 3.49
N LEU A 7 -8.24 -7.38 2.41
CA LEU A 7 -7.90 -6.67 1.17
C LEU A 7 -9.12 -6.00 0.54
N LEU A 8 -10.27 -6.68 0.48
CA LEU A 8 -11.51 -6.12 -0.05
C LEU A 8 -11.97 -4.88 0.74
N GLY A 9 -11.75 -4.85 2.06
CA GLY A 9 -12.06 -3.73 2.93
C GLY A 9 -11.09 -2.53 2.86
N LEU A 10 -9.95 -2.65 2.18
CA LEU A 10 -9.03 -1.52 1.98
C LEU A 10 -9.58 -0.55 0.91
N PRO A 11 -9.57 0.79 1.17
CA PRO A 11 -10.10 1.77 0.23
C PRO A 11 -9.25 1.87 -1.04
N VAL A 12 -9.90 1.93 -2.20
CA VAL A 12 -9.25 2.15 -3.49
C VAL A 12 -9.13 3.65 -3.75
N VAL A 13 -7.91 4.16 -3.83
CA VAL A 13 -7.61 5.60 -3.98
C VAL A 13 -6.86 5.88 -5.28
N GLU A 14 -6.81 7.15 -5.69
CA GLU A 14 -5.82 7.61 -6.66
C GLU A 14 -4.44 7.66 -5.97
N THR A 15 -3.45 6.96 -6.54
CA THR A 15 -2.11 6.86 -5.94
C THR A 15 -1.34 8.18 -5.98
N ARG A 16 -1.56 9.03 -7.00
CA ARG A 16 -1.00 10.39 -7.08
C ARG A 16 -1.37 11.31 -5.89
N GLN A 17 -2.35 10.93 -5.07
CA GLN A 17 -2.76 11.65 -3.86
C GLN A 17 -2.08 11.13 -2.57
N LEU A 18 -1.36 10.01 -2.64
CA LEU A 18 -0.71 9.41 -1.47
C LEU A 18 0.54 10.22 -1.05
N PRO A 19 0.77 10.46 0.25
CA PRO A 19 2.00 11.10 0.71
C PRO A 19 3.18 10.12 0.69
N ARG A 20 4.40 10.64 0.59
CA ARG A 20 5.64 9.89 0.82
C ARG A 20 5.59 9.09 2.13
N GLY A 21 5.99 7.82 2.07
CA GLY A 21 5.90 6.85 3.16
C GLY A 21 4.56 6.12 3.29
N ALA A 22 3.54 6.48 2.50
CA ALA A 22 2.29 5.72 2.43
C ALA A 22 2.51 4.34 1.79
N LEU A 23 1.76 3.35 2.25
CA LEU A 23 1.80 1.97 1.78
C LEU A 23 0.55 1.62 0.99
N PHE A 24 0.68 0.90 -0.12
CA PHE A 24 -0.48 0.41 -0.89
C PHE A 24 -0.25 -0.98 -1.47
N ILE A 25 -1.36 -1.64 -1.78
CA ILE A 25 -1.39 -2.94 -2.44
C ILE A 25 -1.62 -2.71 -3.93
N HIS A 26 -0.60 -3.07 -4.72
CA HIS A 26 -0.63 -3.04 -6.18
C HIS A 26 -1.56 -4.15 -6.73
N PRO A 27 -2.10 -4.04 -7.96
CA PRO A 27 -3.02 -5.04 -8.51
C PRO A 27 -2.49 -6.48 -8.62
N ASP A 28 -1.17 -6.71 -8.57
CA ASP A 28 -0.55 -8.06 -8.48
C ASP A 28 -0.58 -8.65 -7.05
N GLY A 29 -1.07 -7.90 -6.07
CA GLY A 29 -1.05 -8.25 -4.65
C GLY A 29 0.21 -7.82 -3.88
N SER A 30 1.20 -7.23 -4.55
CA SER A 30 2.44 -6.77 -3.89
C SER A 30 2.24 -5.49 -3.07
N LEU A 31 2.97 -5.41 -1.95
CA LEU A 31 3.11 -4.19 -1.16
C LEU A 31 4.10 -3.21 -1.82
N TYR A 32 3.74 -1.93 -1.88
CA TYR A 32 4.54 -0.82 -2.39
C TYR A 32 4.54 0.35 -1.40
N GLU A 33 5.63 1.12 -1.37
CA GLU A 33 5.78 2.36 -0.59
C GLU A 33 6.03 3.54 -1.51
N VAL A 34 5.34 4.66 -1.27
CA VAL A 34 5.58 5.94 -1.96
C VAL A 34 6.93 6.50 -1.51
N ILE A 35 7.95 6.38 -2.37
CA ILE A 35 9.31 6.83 -2.04
C ILE A 35 9.53 8.31 -2.37
N ASP A 36 8.74 8.87 -3.29
CA ASP A 36 8.79 10.27 -3.72
C ASP A 36 7.40 10.81 -4.06
N SER A 37 7.13 12.04 -3.64
CA SER A 37 5.86 12.76 -3.81
C SER A 37 6.12 14.28 -3.93
N GLY A 38 7.16 14.65 -4.69
CA GLY A 38 7.73 16.00 -4.70
C GLY A 38 7.01 17.03 -5.57
N GLN A 39 7.29 18.31 -5.31
CA GLN A 39 6.82 19.51 -6.04
C GLN A 39 7.32 19.64 -7.50
N GLY A 40 7.74 18.53 -8.13
CA GLY A 40 8.28 18.48 -9.50
C GLY A 40 7.59 17.47 -10.41
N GLY A 41 6.45 16.90 -10.01
CA GLY A 41 5.72 15.88 -10.79
C GLY A 41 6.34 14.47 -10.76
N GLU A 42 7.46 14.26 -10.07
CA GLU A 42 8.01 12.92 -9.82
C GLU A 42 7.29 12.25 -8.65
N HIS A 43 6.14 11.64 -8.93
CA HIS A 43 5.42 10.80 -7.98
C HIS A 43 5.67 9.31 -8.29
N ARG A 44 6.41 8.61 -7.42
CA ARG A 44 6.80 7.20 -7.61
C ARG A 44 6.78 6.38 -6.33
N ALA A 45 6.49 5.09 -6.48
CA ALA A 45 6.62 4.09 -5.44
C ALA A 45 7.64 3.01 -5.81
N ARG A 46 8.14 2.31 -4.79
CA ARG A 46 9.01 1.14 -4.92
C ARG A 46 8.40 -0.06 -4.20
N ARG A 47 8.53 -1.25 -4.77
CA ARG A 47 8.07 -2.52 -4.18
C ARG A 47 8.74 -2.74 -2.82
N TRP A 48 7.94 -2.92 -1.78
CA TRP A 48 8.41 -2.75 -0.41
C TRP A 48 9.29 -3.90 0.06
N ARG A 49 10.53 -3.58 0.44
CA ARG A 49 11.57 -4.50 0.95
C ARG A 49 11.73 -5.81 0.17
N HIS A 50 11.45 -5.77 -1.14
CA HIS A 50 11.56 -6.92 -2.04
C HIS A 50 12.98 -7.07 -2.60
N PRO A 51 13.55 -8.30 -2.72
CA PRO A 51 14.92 -8.50 -3.21
C PRO A 51 15.18 -7.98 -4.63
N GLN A 52 14.16 -7.96 -5.47
CA GLN A 52 14.16 -7.27 -6.76
C GLN A 52 13.39 -5.94 -6.59
N PRO A 53 14.07 -4.79 -6.48
CA PRO A 53 13.40 -3.50 -6.37
C PRO A 53 12.76 -3.14 -7.72
N GLN A 54 11.44 -2.98 -7.71
CA GLN A 54 10.67 -2.53 -8.86
C GLN A 54 10.04 -1.18 -8.54
N GLU A 55 10.17 -0.20 -9.44
CA GLU A 55 9.58 1.12 -9.30
C GLU A 55 8.40 1.31 -10.26
N VAL A 56 7.45 2.14 -9.84
CA VAL A 56 6.22 2.45 -10.58
C VAL A 56 5.92 3.95 -10.49
N ALA A 57 5.40 4.53 -11.57
CA ALA A 57 4.88 5.89 -11.58
C ALA A 57 3.46 5.90 -11.00
N LEU A 58 3.16 6.85 -10.12
CA LEU A 58 1.84 6.98 -9.50
C LEU A 58 0.97 8.03 -10.20
N ASP A 59 1.60 8.92 -10.96
CA ASP A 59 0.95 9.93 -11.77
C ASP A 59 1.10 9.56 -13.27
N PRO A 60 -0.01 9.29 -14.00
CA PRO A 60 0.03 8.95 -15.43
C PRO A 60 0.56 10.08 -16.31
N ASP A 61 0.42 11.34 -15.88
CA ASP A 61 0.81 12.52 -16.66
C ASP A 61 2.30 12.88 -16.45
N SER A 62 2.96 12.22 -15.49
CA SER A 62 4.37 12.46 -15.15
C SER A 62 5.36 12.04 -16.24
N HIS A 63 6.55 12.65 -16.23
CA HIS A 63 7.66 12.19 -17.06
C HIS A 63 8.11 10.75 -16.74
N LEU A 64 7.83 10.25 -15.53
CA LEU A 64 8.16 8.89 -15.10
C LEU A 64 7.27 7.83 -15.77
N ALA A 65 6.00 8.16 -16.09
CA ALA A 65 5.07 7.29 -16.81
C ALA A 65 5.58 6.86 -18.21
N ARG A 66 6.54 7.60 -18.78
CA ARG A 66 7.20 7.27 -20.05
C ARG A 66 8.28 6.19 -19.95
N ARG A 67 8.60 5.73 -18.72
CA ARG A 67 9.73 4.82 -18.42
C ARG A 67 9.43 3.75 -17.37
N LEU A 68 8.47 4.00 -16.48
CA LEU A 68 8.03 3.08 -15.42
C LEU A 68 6.59 2.65 -15.68
N PRO A 69 6.18 1.44 -15.25
CA PRO A 69 4.76 1.05 -15.23
C PRO A 69 3.95 2.04 -14.40
N VAL A 70 2.76 2.41 -14.90
CA VAL A 70 1.86 3.36 -14.24
C VAL A 70 0.85 2.62 -13.37
N VAL A 71 0.68 3.09 -12.13
CA VAL A 71 -0.25 2.54 -11.16
C VAL A 71 -1.12 3.67 -10.64
N ALA A 72 -2.09 4.13 -11.44
CA ALA A 72 -2.90 5.31 -11.12
C ALA A 72 -3.89 5.10 -9.96
N ARG A 73 -4.30 3.86 -9.68
CA ARG A 73 -5.21 3.50 -8.58
C ARG A 73 -4.74 2.23 -7.88
N ALA A 74 -4.85 2.20 -6.54
CA ALA A 74 -4.44 1.08 -5.71
C ALA A 74 -5.24 1.01 -4.40
N ARG A 75 -5.14 -0.11 -3.67
CA ARG A 75 -5.73 -0.24 -2.33
C ARG A 75 -4.79 0.33 -1.29
N HIS A 76 -5.16 1.43 -0.65
CA HIS A 76 -4.34 2.10 0.37
C HIS A 76 -4.31 1.26 1.65
N LEU A 77 -3.12 0.89 2.11
CA LEU A 77 -2.92 0.20 3.38
C LEU A 77 -2.84 1.27 4.48
N LEU A 78 -3.96 1.50 5.16
CA LEU A 78 -4.13 2.59 6.11
C LEU A 78 -3.12 2.52 7.27
N PRO A 79 -2.52 3.66 7.68
CA PRO A 79 -1.66 3.71 8.86
C PRO A 79 -2.45 3.44 10.15
N TYR A 80 -1.74 3.07 11.20
CA TYR A 80 -2.28 2.94 12.55
C TYR A 80 -2.72 4.32 13.09
N PRO A 81 -3.87 4.43 13.81
CA PRO A 81 -4.35 5.71 14.34
C PRO A 81 -3.39 6.40 15.32
N SER A 82 -2.60 5.61 16.05
CA SER A 82 -1.41 6.06 16.77
C SER A 82 -0.43 4.88 16.91
N ARG A 83 0.80 5.17 17.33
CA ARG A 83 1.79 4.14 17.72
C ARG A 83 1.31 3.22 18.86
N ASP A 84 0.31 3.66 19.63
CA ASP A 84 -0.21 2.91 20.78
C ASP A 84 -1.09 1.72 20.32
N ALA A 85 -1.50 1.69 19.03
CA ALA A 85 -2.09 0.51 18.40
C ALA A 85 -1.10 -0.67 18.24
N LEU A 86 0.20 -0.46 18.53
CA LEU A 86 1.17 -1.54 18.66
C LEU A 86 1.07 -2.27 20.02
N LEU A 87 0.60 -1.58 21.06
CA LEU A 87 0.43 -2.07 22.44
C LEU A 87 -0.87 -2.87 22.59
N GLU A 88 -0.98 -3.61 23.70
CA GLU A 88 -2.25 -4.12 24.22
C GLU A 88 -2.31 -3.79 25.73
N ASN A 89 -3.38 -3.13 26.18
CA ASN A 89 -3.55 -2.67 27.57
C ASN A 89 -2.31 -1.94 28.14
N GLN A 90 -1.71 -1.04 27.35
CA GLN A 90 -0.46 -0.30 27.66
C GLN A 90 0.82 -1.14 27.80
N ALA A 91 0.79 -2.43 27.42
CA ALA A 91 1.95 -3.31 27.44
C ALA A 91 2.42 -3.69 26.03
N ALA A 92 3.72 -4.02 25.92
CA ALA A 92 4.31 -4.46 24.67
C ALA A 92 3.83 -5.86 24.28
N LEU A 93 3.28 -6.01 23.08
CA LEU A 93 2.96 -7.33 22.53
C LEU A 93 4.22 -8.07 22.09
N LEU A 94 4.23 -9.39 22.25
CA LEU A 94 5.36 -10.27 21.94
C LEU A 94 4.93 -11.33 20.93
N PHE A 95 5.58 -11.35 19.77
CA PHE A 95 5.28 -12.30 18.68
C PHE A 95 6.51 -13.13 18.33
N THR A 96 6.32 -14.39 17.97
CA THR A 96 7.37 -15.31 17.50
C THR A 96 7.22 -15.60 16.02
N PHE A 97 8.35 -15.50 15.33
CA PHE A 97 8.61 -15.89 13.97
C PHE A 97 9.63 -17.03 13.96
N ARG A 98 9.64 -17.83 12.91
CA ARG A 98 10.66 -18.83 12.64
C ARG A 98 11.99 -18.20 12.22
N ARG A 99 11.99 -17.15 11.40
CA ARG A 99 13.17 -16.55 10.75
C ARG A 99 13.38 -15.09 11.15
N GLU A 100 14.65 -14.73 11.32
CA GLU A 100 15.10 -13.37 11.62
C GLU A 100 14.61 -12.33 10.59
N GLN A 101 14.71 -12.62 9.29
CA GLN A 101 14.21 -11.73 8.24
C GLN A 101 12.70 -11.45 8.36
N SER A 102 11.91 -12.47 8.68
CA SER A 102 10.45 -12.37 8.80
C SER A 102 10.04 -11.53 10.01
N ALA A 103 10.73 -11.70 11.14
CA ALA A 103 10.57 -10.83 12.31
C ALA A 103 10.98 -9.37 12.04
N LEU A 104 12.08 -9.16 11.31
CA LEU A 104 12.56 -7.83 10.92
C LEU A 104 11.55 -7.13 10.00
N ASP A 105 11.02 -7.82 8.99
CA ASP A 105 10.09 -7.22 8.03
C ASP A 105 8.72 -6.95 8.65
N ALA A 106 8.23 -7.79 9.58
CA ALA A 106 7.05 -7.46 10.38
C ALA A 106 7.25 -6.21 11.25
N ALA A 107 8.41 -6.09 11.90
CA ALA A 107 8.76 -4.91 12.70
C ALA A 107 8.85 -3.63 11.85
N GLN A 108 9.45 -3.72 10.66
CA GLN A 108 9.58 -2.60 9.71
C GLN A 108 8.22 -2.19 9.14
N LEU A 109 7.32 -3.15 8.88
CA LEU A 109 5.97 -2.87 8.39
C LEU A 109 5.14 -2.16 9.45
N ASP A 110 5.18 -2.62 10.69
CA ASP A 110 4.49 -1.98 11.81
C ASP A 110 5.00 -0.55 12.09
N VAL A 111 6.30 -0.31 11.92
CA VAL A 111 6.88 1.04 12.04
C VAL A 111 6.49 1.93 10.87
N ALA A 112 6.48 1.43 9.63
CA ALA A 112 5.98 2.18 8.48
C ALA A 112 4.49 2.54 8.63
N LEU A 113 3.69 1.60 9.15
CA LEU A 113 2.26 1.83 9.46
C LEU A 113 2.03 2.79 10.63
N CYS A 114 3.00 3.03 11.52
CA CYS A 114 2.91 4.12 12.50
C CYS A 114 3.02 5.51 11.84
N GLY A 115 3.42 5.60 10.57
CA GLY A 115 3.50 6.82 9.80
C GLY A 115 4.77 7.63 10.00
N TYR A 116 5.06 8.50 9.03
CA TYR A 116 6.23 9.37 9.03
C TYR A 116 6.18 10.36 10.19
N GLY A 117 7.30 10.53 10.91
CA GLY A 117 7.39 11.43 12.07
C GLY A 117 6.85 10.86 13.40
N SER A 118 6.35 9.62 13.44
CA SER A 118 5.83 8.97 14.66
C SER A 118 6.86 8.77 15.79
N GLY A 119 8.16 8.89 15.47
CA GLY A 119 9.27 8.69 16.40
C GLY A 119 9.53 7.22 16.78
N VAL A 120 8.80 6.27 16.17
CA VAL A 120 9.04 4.84 16.35
C VAL A 120 10.07 4.37 15.31
N TYR A 121 10.98 3.51 15.72
CA TYR A 121 11.97 2.86 14.87
C TYR A 121 12.15 1.39 15.28
N VAL A 122 12.74 0.59 14.39
CA VAL A 122 13.12 -0.79 14.70
C VAL A 122 14.56 -0.81 15.20
N ARG A 123 14.80 -1.47 16.35
CA ARG A 123 16.15 -1.90 16.76
C ARG A 123 16.20 -3.41 16.94
N LYS A 124 17.39 -4.01 16.83
CA LYS A 124 17.65 -5.37 17.31
C LYS A 124 17.93 -5.33 18.81
N ASN A 125 17.38 -6.26 19.58
CA ASN A 125 17.72 -6.40 21.00
C ASN A 125 19.08 -7.11 21.13
N GLU A 126 19.95 -6.62 22.00
CA GLU A 126 21.30 -7.19 22.20
C GLU A 126 21.31 -8.41 23.12
N ARG A 127 20.31 -8.54 24.00
CA ARG A 127 20.18 -9.60 25.01
C ARG A 127 19.32 -10.78 24.54
N TYR A 128 18.40 -10.54 23.60
CA TYR A 128 17.40 -11.51 23.17
C TYR A 128 17.33 -11.61 21.65
N PRO A 129 16.96 -12.77 21.07
CA PRO A 129 16.80 -12.95 19.63
C PRO A 129 15.49 -12.32 19.15
N CYS A 130 15.39 -10.99 19.20
CA CYS A 130 14.24 -10.24 18.74
C CYS A 130 14.59 -8.87 18.16
N PHE A 131 13.67 -8.34 17.37
CA PHE A 131 13.58 -6.92 17.07
C PHE A 131 12.56 -6.25 17.97
N GLU A 132 12.66 -4.93 18.11
CA GLU A 132 11.78 -4.10 18.93
C GLU A 132 11.32 -2.88 18.12
N ALA A 133 10.01 -2.65 18.06
CA ALA A 133 9.46 -1.36 17.66
C ALA A 133 9.47 -0.47 18.90
N THR A 134 10.23 0.62 18.87
CA THR A 134 10.53 1.45 20.05
C THR A 134 10.73 2.91 19.67
N ASN A 135 10.58 3.83 20.62
CA ASN A 135 11.03 5.22 20.51
C ASN A 135 12.27 5.50 21.39
N GLY A 136 12.98 4.46 21.82
CA GLY A 136 14.12 4.53 22.75
C GLY A 136 13.72 4.57 24.22
N ALA A 137 12.59 5.18 24.57
CA ALA A 137 12.08 5.25 25.94
C ALA A 137 11.08 4.13 26.29
N LEU A 138 10.25 3.71 25.33
CA LEU A 138 9.26 2.64 25.45
C LEU A 138 9.43 1.64 24.30
N VAL A 139 9.24 0.36 24.60
CA VAL A 139 9.09 -0.71 23.60
C VAL A 139 7.59 -0.93 23.40
N PHE A 140 7.13 -0.86 22.15
CA PHE A 140 5.72 -1.01 21.81
C PHE A 140 5.35 -2.44 21.38
N ARG A 141 6.28 -3.14 20.72
CA ARG A 141 6.10 -4.52 20.25
C ARG A 141 7.46 -5.20 20.06
N GLN A 142 7.55 -6.49 20.39
CA GLN A 142 8.74 -7.32 20.22
C GLN A 142 8.48 -8.47 19.25
N TYR A 143 9.45 -8.74 18.37
CA TYR A 143 9.36 -9.68 17.26
C TYR A 143 10.53 -10.67 17.38
N PHE A 144 10.28 -11.78 18.09
CA PHE A 144 11.26 -12.83 18.35
C PHE A 144 11.43 -13.74 17.14
N PHE A 145 12.64 -14.28 16.93
CA PHE A 145 12.94 -15.22 15.85
C PHE A 145 13.64 -16.49 16.37
N LEU A 146 13.22 -17.65 15.86
CA LEU A 146 13.78 -18.98 16.22
C LEU A 146 15.09 -19.32 15.49
N GLU A 147 15.36 -18.69 14.35
CA GLU A 147 16.45 -19.02 13.43
C GLU A 147 17.03 -17.73 12.84
N THR A 148 18.35 -17.55 12.90
CA THR A 148 19.01 -16.38 12.28
C THR A 148 18.99 -16.47 10.75
N ASN A 149 19.29 -15.36 10.07
CA ASN A 149 19.52 -15.35 8.62
C ASN A 149 20.73 -16.21 8.17
N GLN A 150 21.46 -16.83 9.11
CA GLN A 150 22.55 -17.79 8.86
C GLN A 150 22.16 -19.24 9.22
N GLY A 151 20.88 -19.52 9.52
CA GLY A 151 20.40 -20.86 9.89
C GLY A 151 20.70 -21.27 11.34
N VAL A 152 21.19 -20.36 12.18
CA VAL A 152 21.55 -20.67 13.58
C VAL A 152 20.29 -20.60 14.44
N ARG A 153 19.94 -21.72 15.08
CA ARG A 153 18.80 -21.76 16.02
C ARG A 153 19.10 -20.92 17.26
N THR A 154 18.14 -20.08 17.63
CA THR A 154 18.20 -19.24 18.82
C THR A 154 17.61 -19.96 20.04
N ARG A 155 17.79 -19.40 21.23
CA ARG A 155 17.02 -19.77 22.42
C ARG A 155 16.10 -18.62 22.78
N LEU A 156 14.80 -18.85 22.73
CA LEU A 156 13.83 -17.91 23.29
C LEU A 156 13.99 -17.86 24.81
N PRO A 157 13.84 -16.68 25.45
CA PRO A 157 13.82 -16.60 26.91
C PRO A 157 12.55 -17.23 27.50
N ASP A 158 12.60 -17.64 28.77
CA ASP A 158 11.42 -18.05 29.55
C ASP A 158 10.58 -16.82 29.95
N ILE A 159 9.87 -16.25 28.97
CA ILE A 159 9.08 -15.01 29.06
C ILE A 159 8.01 -15.05 30.16
N LYS A 160 7.61 -16.26 30.60
CA LYS A 160 6.63 -16.55 31.66
C LYS A 160 6.83 -15.80 32.99
N HIS A 161 8.04 -15.27 33.25
CA HIS A 161 8.39 -14.67 34.54
C HIS A 161 8.82 -13.19 34.49
N GLY A 162 8.68 -12.48 33.36
CA GLY A 162 9.21 -11.12 33.25
C GLY A 162 8.36 -10.05 32.55
N LEU A 163 7.55 -10.40 31.53
CA LEU A 163 6.95 -9.40 30.62
C LEU A 163 5.41 -9.38 30.61
N GLY A 164 4.78 -10.08 31.56
CA GLY A 164 3.32 -10.02 31.81
C GLY A 164 2.42 -10.69 30.76
N TYR A 165 2.87 -10.81 29.51
CA TYR A 165 2.08 -11.27 28.37
C TYR A 165 2.60 -12.59 27.78
N PRO A 166 1.71 -13.47 27.28
CA PRO A 166 2.12 -14.68 26.59
C PRO A 166 2.73 -14.35 25.23
N LEU A 167 3.76 -15.11 24.86
CA LEU A 167 4.40 -15.04 23.55
C LEU A 167 3.46 -15.63 22.48
N ARG A 168 3.04 -14.82 21.51
CA ARG A 168 2.08 -15.17 20.45
C ARG A 168 2.76 -15.71 19.20
N SER A 169 2.02 -16.40 18.34
CA SER A 169 2.48 -16.73 16.99
C SER A 169 2.38 -15.49 16.10
N HIS A 170 3.28 -15.36 15.12
CA HIS A 170 3.13 -14.41 14.00
C HIS A 170 1.73 -14.49 13.34
N LEU A 171 1.09 -15.67 13.31
CA LEU A 171 -0.27 -15.87 12.81
C LEU A 171 -1.33 -15.03 13.55
N ASP A 172 -1.11 -14.75 14.85
CA ASP A 172 -2.00 -13.96 15.71
C ASP A 172 -1.86 -12.44 15.51
N GLY A 173 -0.90 -12.02 14.68
CA GLY A 173 -0.60 -10.61 14.42
C GLY A 173 -1.49 -9.95 13.35
N PRO A 174 -1.24 -8.67 13.05
CA PRO A 174 -1.85 -7.93 11.95
C PRO A 174 -1.88 -8.70 10.63
N LEU A 175 -3.04 -8.79 9.99
CA LEU A 175 -3.19 -9.46 8.69
C LEU A 175 -2.30 -8.85 7.59
N ALA A 176 -1.91 -7.58 7.74
CA ALA A 176 -0.96 -6.91 6.85
C ALA A 176 0.40 -7.63 6.76
N TRP A 177 0.86 -8.30 7.83
CA TRP A 177 2.11 -9.06 7.80
C TRP A 177 2.08 -10.23 6.81
N ARG A 178 0.88 -10.72 6.45
CA ARG A 178 0.70 -11.81 5.47
C ARG A 178 0.95 -11.38 4.02
N LEU A 179 1.23 -10.09 3.81
CA LEU A 179 1.62 -9.48 2.53
C LEU A 179 3.15 -9.39 2.37
N LEU A 180 3.91 -9.80 3.38
CA LEU A 180 5.37 -9.72 3.39
C LEU A 180 5.99 -10.77 2.44
N PRO A 181 6.93 -10.40 1.55
CA PRO A 181 7.66 -11.37 0.72
C PRO A 181 8.45 -12.41 1.53
N SER A 182 8.79 -12.08 2.77
CA SER A 182 9.47 -12.96 3.74
C SER A 182 8.50 -13.72 4.66
N TRP A 183 7.18 -13.66 4.44
CA TRP A 183 6.22 -14.39 5.26
C TRP A 183 6.50 -15.90 5.28
N GLU A 184 6.25 -16.54 6.41
CA GLU A 184 6.85 -17.84 6.74
C GLU A 184 6.04 -19.01 6.20
N ASP A 185 4.71 -18.87 6.26
CA ASP A 185 3.74 -19.78 5.65
C ASP A 185 3.38 -19.33 4.23
N SER A 186 4.33 -18.68 3.54
CA SER A 186 4.22 -18.26 2.14
C SER A 186 4.90 -19.28 1.23
N PRO A 187 4.16 -20.25 0.66
CA PRO A 187 4.37 -20.53 -0.74
C PRO A 187 3.92 -19.28 -1.53
N PHE A 188 4.61 -18.93 -2.62
CA PHE A 188 4.23 -17.80 -3.48
C PHE A 188 2.93 -18.11 -4.25
N TYR A 189 1.79 -18.09 -3.56
CA TYR A 189 0.46 -18.30 -4.10
C TYR A 189 -0.13 -16.97 -4.57
N ASP A 190 0.01 -16.75 -5.87
CA ASP A 190 -1.08 -16.36 -6.77
C ASP A 190 -2.27 -15.62 -6.11
N LEU A 191 -2.02 -14.39 -5.67
CA LEU A 191 -3.06 -13.45 -5.24
C LEU A 191 -3.98 -13.09 -6.41
N SER A 192 -3.49 -13.19 -7.65
CA SER A 192 -4.23 -13.05 -8.91
C SER A 192 -5.31 -14.12 -9.16
N GLN A 193 -5.18 -15.33 -8.60
CA GLN A 193 -6.23 -16.36 -8.60
C GLN A 193 -7.14 -16.27 -7.37
N THR A 194 -6.58 -16.01 -6.18
CA THR A 194 -7.34 -16.05 -4.92
C THR A 194 -8.28 -14.84 -4.76
N VAL A 195 -7.88 -13.69 -5.32
CA VAL A 195 -8.79 -12.61 -5.66
C VAL A 195 -8.68 -12.43 -7.16
N ALA A 196 -9.74 -12.76 -7.89
CA ALA A 196 -9.94 -12.20 -9.22
C ALA A 196 -10.13 -10.69 -9.06
N MET A 197 -8.99 -9.98 -8.97
CA MET A 197 -8.90 -8.54 -8.85
C MET A 197 -9.47 -7.97 -10.15
N GLN A 198 -10.79 -7.75 -10.16
CA GLN A 198 -11.48 -7.12 -11.27
C GLN A 198 -10.66 -5.87 -11.65
N PRO A 199 -10.41 -5.65 -12.96
CA PRO A 199 -9.68 -4.48 -13.42
C PRO A 199 -10.20 -3.26 -12.66
N ILE A 200 -9.33 -2.54 -11.96
CA ILE A 200 -9.73 -1.32 -11.27
C ILE A 200 -10.04 -0.33 -12.39
N GLU A 201 -11.29 -0.31 -12.83
CA GLU A 201 -11.63 0.28 -14.12
C GLU A 201 -11.16 1.74 -14.12
N LEU A 202 -10.26 2.02 -15.06
CA LEU A 202 -10.16 3.35 -15.62
C LEU A 202 -11.51 3.55 -16.29
N GLY A 203 -12.40 4.28 -15.62
CA GLY A 203 -13.65 4.72 -16.22
C GLY A 203 -13.28 5.43 -17.52
N SER A 204 -13.59 4.79 -18.65
CA SER A 204 -13.17 5.29 -19.95
C SER A 204 -13.73 6.69 -20.12
N ALA A 205 -12.84 7.67 -20.25
CA ALA A 205 -13.19 8.98 -20.76
C ALA A 205 -13.47 8.81 -22.26
N ALA A 206 -14.61 8.18 -22.56
CA ALA A 206 -14.96 7.70 -23.88
C ALA A 206 -15.03 8.89 -24.85
N GLU A 207 -14.14 8.85 -25.84
CA GLU A 207 -13.88 9.91 -26.82
C GLU A 207 -15.16 10.29 -27.57
N THR A 208 -15.88 11.29 -27.05
CA THR A 208 -17.02 11.87 -27.77
C THR A 208 -16.49 12.98 -28.68
N HIS A 209 -15.75 12.57 -29.72
CA HIS A 209 -15.40 13.38 -30.87
C HIS A 209 -16.48 13.21 -31.97
N PRO A 210 -17.53 14.05 -32.02
CA PRO A 210 -18.43 14.07 -33.18
C PRO A 210 -17.69 14.70 -34.36
N ASN A 211 -17.38 13.90 -35.38
CA ASN A 211 -16.84 14.42 -36.63
C ASN A 211 -17.61 13.85 -37.84
N LEU A 212 -18.41 14.73 -38.45
CA LEU A 212 -18.90 14.83 -39.84
C LEU A 212 -18.57 13.65 -40.81
N SER A 213 -19.45 13.21 -41.72
CA SER A 213 -20.42 14.00 -42.53
C SER A 213 -21.35 13.13 -43.42
N SER A 214 -22.40 13.76 -43.99
CA SER A 214 -23.30 13.29 -45.08
C SER A 214 -24.19 12.08 -44.72
N VAL A 215 -25.36 11.81 -45.34
CA VAL A 215 -25.94 12.08 -46.69
C VAL A 215 -27.39 12.61 -46.47
N ARG A 216 -27.83 13.75 -47.02
CA ARG A 216 -28.34 14.02 -48.40
C ARG A 216 -29.70 13.34 -48.74
N ASP A 217 -30.63 13.95 -49.47
CA ASP A 217 -30.77 15.36 -49.95
C ASP A 217 -31.87 16.09 -49.10
N ASP A 218 -32.95 16.78 -49.49
CA ASP A 218 -33.51 17.25 -50.79
C ASP A 218 -34.55 18.41 -50.58
N ASP A 219 -35.31 18.79 -51.61
CA ASP A 219 -36.44 19.77 -51.73
C ASP A 219 -37.15 20.28 -50.45
N THR A 220 -37.51 21.58 -50.32
CA THR A 220 -38.21 22.41 -51.32
C THR A 220 -37.93 23.92 -51.15
N LEU A 221 -37.92 24.69 -52.26
CA LEU A 221 -37.95 26.16 -52.32
C LEU A 221 -39.21 26.62 -53.11
N PRO A 222 -39.80 27.81 -52.88
CA PRO A 222 -39.28 29.00 -53.60
C PRO A 222 -39.46 30.40 -52.95
N SER A 223 -38.61 31.33 -53.42
CA SER A 223 -38.88 32.76 -53.71
C SER A 223 -39.46 33.73 -52.64
N HIS A 224 -38.59 34.66 -52.17
CA HIS A 224 -38.64 36.13 -52.40
C HIS A 224 -39.93 36.97 -52.08
N PRO A 225 -39.80 38.31 -51.91
CA PRO A 225 -38.97 39.04 -50.94
C PRO A 225 -39.77 40.17 -50.25
N GLU A 226 -39.15 40.98 -49.38
CA GLU A 226 -39.11 42.46 -49.51
C GLU A 226 -38.28 43.12 -48.38
N ALA A 227 -38.00 44.42 -48.52
CA ALA A 227 -37.25 45.23 -47.56
C ALA A 227 -38.14 46.30 -46.93
N GLY A 228 -37.88 46.65 -45.66
CA GLY A 228 -38.60 47.71 -44.94
C GLY A 228 -37.69 48.42 -43.94
N ASP A 229 -37.37 49.68 -44.22
CA ASP A 229 -36.56 50.57 -43.36
C ASP A 229 -37.48 51.59 -42.65
N LYS A 230 -37.10 51.96 -41.41
CA LYS A 230 -37.64 53.10 -40.61
C LYS A 230 -39.13 53.08 -40.20
N PRO A 231 -39.57 54.00 -39.30
CA PRO A 231 -38.79 54.90 -38.42
C PRO A 231 -39.11 54.75 -36.92
N ALA A 232 -38.45 55.58 -36.11
CA ALA A 232 -38.65 55.74 -34.67
C ALA A 232 -40.03 56.30 -34.26
N HIS A 233 -40.32 56.17 -32.96
CA HIS A 233 -41.13 57.14 -32.21
C HIS A 233 -40.57 57.34 -30.79
#